data_AF-A0A2R6LQC1-F1
#
_entry.id   AF-A0A2R6LQC1-F1
#
_cell.length_a   1.000
_cell.length_b   1.000
_cell.length_c   1.000
_cell.angle_alpha   90.00
_cell.angle_beta   90.00
_cell.angle_gamma   90.00
#
_symmetry.space_group_name_H-M   'P 1'
#
loop_
_entity.id
_entity.type
_entity.pdbx_description
1 polymer ?
#
loop_
_entity_poly.entity_id
_entity_poly.type
_entity_poly.pdbx_seq_one_letter_code
_entity_poly.pdbx_strand_id
1 'polypeptide(L)' 'METSAPTDKHIALPITFAAIAFLGAVGMTAFGITGDQVASGWSFAAAMVFGALSVAAYHAYA' A
#
# COMPACT_ATOMS: atom_id res chain seq x y z
N MET A 1 27.57 -10.66 -17.26
CA MET A 1 27.55 -10.12 -15.88
C MET A 1 26.11 -10.15 -15.44
N GLU A 2 25.72 -11.23 -14.76
CA GLU A 2 24.35 -11.45 -14.31
C GLU A 2 24.14 -10.58 -13.07
N THR A 3 23.33 -9.53 -13.19
CA THR A 3 22.98 -8.63 -12.08
C THR A 3 21.92 -9.29 -11.18
N SER A 4 22.13 -10.55 -10.78
CA SER A 4 21.35 -11.14 -9.69
C SER A 4 21.93 -10.62 -8.38
N ALA A 5 21.76 -9.32 -8.14
CA ALA A 5 21.90 -8.76 -6.82
C ALA A 5 20.79 -9.40 -5.95
N PRO A 6 21.12 -9.99 -4.79
CA PRO A 6 20.11 -10.46 -3.87
C PRO A 6 19.22 -9.26 -3.52
N THR A 7 18.00 -9.25 -4.05
CA THR A 7 17.04 -8.18 -3.79
C THR A 7 16.34 -8.52 -2.48
N ASP A 8 16.32 -7.56 -1.54
CA ASP A 8 15.60 -7.65 -0.27
C ASP A 8 14.07 -7.52 -0.45
N LYS A 9 13.50 -8.37 -1.32
CA LYS A 9 12.08 -8.37 -1.70
C LYS A 9 11.18 -8.57 -0.48
N HIS A 10 11.67 -9.32 0.50
CA HIS A 10 11.02 -9.60 1.78
C HIS A 10 10.79 -8.34 2.64
N ILE A 11 11.57 -7.26 2.42
CA ILE A 11 11.43 -5.98 3.14
C ILE A 11 10.84 -4.92 2.22
N ALA A 12 11.42 -4.75 1.03
CA ALA A 12 11.07 -3.64 0.15
C ALA A 12 9.62 -3.70 -0.35
N LEU A 13 9.12 -4.90 -0.68
CA LEU A 13 7.79 -5.05 -1.27
C LEU A 13 6.66 -4.83 -0.24
N PRO A 14 6.68 -5.44 0.97
CA PRO A 14 5.70 -5.15 2.01
C PRO A 14 5.68 -3.67 2.42
N ILE A 15 6.85 -3.03 2.55
CA ILE A 15 6.96 -1.61 2.90
C ILE A 15 6.36 -0.73 1.81
N THR A 16 6.63 -1.03 0.53
CA THR A 16 6.07 -0.25 -0.59
C THR A 16 4.55 -0.29 -0.57
N PHE A 17 3.96 -1.47 -0.40
CA PHE A 17 2.50 -1.60 -0.30
C PHE A 17 1.94 -0.93 0.96
N ALA A 18 2.64 -1.03 2.10
CA ALA A 18 2.23 -0.33 3.32
C ALA A 18 2.25 1.20 3.14
N ALA A 19 3.24 1.75 2.44
CA ALA A 19 3.31 3.18 2.14
C ALA A 19 2.15 3.64 1.26
N ILE A 20 1.80 2.87 0.22
CA ILE A 20 0.64 3.19 -0.63
C ILE A 20 -0.66 3.07 0.17
N ALA A 21 -0.78 2.05 1.04
CA ALA A 21 -1.94 1.88 1.90
C ALA A 21 -2.12 3.08 2.84
N PHE A 22 -1.02 3.56 3.43
CA PHE A 22 -1.01 4.76 4.26
C PHE A 22 -1.43 6.01 3.48
N LEU A 23 -0.93 6.19 2.25
CA LEU A 23 -1.38 7.29 1.39
C LEU A 23 -2.89 7.20 1.07
N GLY A 24 -3.43 6.01 0.85
CA GLY A 24 -4.87 5.79 0.71
C GLY A 24 -5.65 6.19 1.96
N ALA A 25 -5.15 5.86 3.16
CA ALA A 25 -5.79 6.26 4.42
C ALA A 25 -5.74 7.79 4.65
N VAL A 26 -4.61 8.43 4.30
CA VAL A 26 -4.48 9.89 4.33
C VAL A 26 -5.45 10.53 3.33
N GLY A 27 -5.53 10.00 2.11
CA GLY A 27 -6.48 10.46 1.09
C GLY A 27 -7.93 10.33 1.54
N MET A 28 -8.30 9.18 2.10
CA MET A 28 -9.65 8.94 2.66
C MET A 28 -10.00 10.02 3.69
N THR A 29 -9.06 10.31 4.60
CA THR A 29 -9.23 11.34 5.63
C THR A 29 -9.37 12.73 5.03
N ALA A 30 -8.48 13.11 4.11
CA ALA A 30 -8.49 14.42 3.46
C ALA A 30 -9.79 14.66 2.67
N PHE A 31 -10.20 13.70 1.83
CA PHE A 31 -11.45 13.81 1.07
C PHE A 31 -12.70 13.70 1.93
N GLY A 32 -12.62 12.97 3.05
CA GLY A 32 -13.68 12.94 4.05
C GLY A 32 -13.93 14.31 4.68
N ILE A 33 -12.87 15.08 4.92
CA ILE A 33 -12.95 16.45 5.43
C ILE A 33 -13.51 17.43 4.39
N THR A 34 -13.13 17.29 3.11
CA THR A 34 -13.62 18.19 2.04
C THR A 34 -15.03 17.86 1.54
N GLY A 35 -15.60 16.72 1.96
CA GLY A 35 -16.95 16.29 1.61
C GLY A 35 -17.05 15.52 0.29
N ASP A 36 -15.94 15.27 -0.41
CA ASP A 36 -15.91 14.40 -1.60
C ASP A 36 -15.93 12.92 -1.19
N GLN A 37 -17.14 12.40 -0.96
CA GLN A 37 -17.35 11.04 -0.50
C GLN A 37 -16.93 9.98 -1.53
N VAL A 38 -17.00 10.29 -2.83
CA VAL A 38 -16.60 9.34 -3.88
C VAL A 38 -15.08 9.18 -3.87
N ALA A 39 -14.33 10.29 -3.83
CA ALA A 39 -12.87 10.24 -3.71
C ALA A 39 -12.42 9.62 -2.38
N SER A 40 -13.13 9.89 -1.28
CA SER A 40 -12.85 9.28 0.02
C SER A 40 -13.05 7.75 -0.02
N GLY A 41 -14.15 7.28 -0.61
CA GLY A 41 -14.44 5.85 -0.76
C GLY A 41 -13.40 5.12 -1.61
N TRP A 42 -12.97 5.70 -2.73
CA TRP A 42 -11.90 5.12 -3.55
C TRP A 42 -10.55 5.10 -2.84
N SER A 43 -10.26 6.11 -2.03
CA SER A 43 -9.04 6.17 -1.22
C SER A 43 -9.02 5.09 -0.14
N PHE A 44 -10.17 4.85 0.51
CA PHE A 44 -10.34 3.72 1.42
C PHE A 44 -10.14 2.37 0.73
N ALA A 45 -10.75 2.17 -0.45
CA ALA A 45 -10.59 0.93 -1.22
C ALA A 45 -9.11 0.68 -1.56
N ALA A 46 -8.38 1.71 -2.00
CA ALA A 46 -6.95 1.62 -2.23
C ALA A 46 -6.18 1.24 -0.96
N ALA A 47 -6.49 1.89 0.18
CA ALA A 47 -5.86 1.58 1.47
C ALA A 47 -6.02 0.09 1.85
N MET A 48 -7.22 -0.46 1.68
CA MET A 48 -7.50 -1.87 1.98
C MET A 48 -6.77 -2.83 1.04
N VAL A 49 -6.80 -2.57 -0.28
CA VAL A 49 -6.13 -3.43 -1.27
C VAL A 49 -4.63 -3.48 -1.02
N PHE A 50 -3.98 -2.31 -0.89
CA PHE A 50 -2.54 -2.27 -0.68
C PHE A 50 -2.14 -2.73 0.74
N GLY A 51 -2.99 -2.52 1.75
CA GLY A 51 -2.78 -3.08 3.09
C GLY A 51 -2.78 -4.60 3.05
N ALA A 52 -3.75 -5.21 2.35
CA ALA A 52 -3.80 -6.66 2.17
C ALA A 52 -2.61 -7.18 1.38
N LEU A 53 -2.20 -6.49 0.30
CA LEU A 53 -1.01 -6.85 -0.48
C LEU A 53 0.27 -6.76 0.33
N SER A 54 0.39 -5.81 1.27
CA SER A 54 1.53 -5.72 2.19
C SER A 54 1.67 -6.97 3.05
N VAL A 55 0.57 -7.42 3.66
CA VAL A 55 0.54 -8.65 4.47
C VAL A 55 0.82 -9.87 3.62
N ALA A 56 0.22 -9.97 2.43
CA ALA A 56 0.45 -11.07 1.51
C ALA A 56 1.91 -11.12 1.05
N ALA A 57 2.52 -9.98 0.71
CA ALA A 57 3.92 -9.89 0.33
C ALA A 57 4.84 -10.27 1.49
N TYR A 58 4.51 -9.87 2.73
CA TYR A 58 5.29 -10.26 3.89
C TYR A 58 5.31 -11.78 4.03
N HIS A 59 4.16 -12.46 3.94
CA HIS A 59 4.10 -13.91 4.07
C HIS A 59 4.66 -14.67 2.86
N ALA A 60 4.55 -14.12 1.65
CA ALA A 60 5.06 -14.75 0.43
C ALA A 60 6.59 -14.75 0.32
N TYR A 61 7.25 -13.81 1.01
CA TYR A 61 8.70 -13.63 0.98
C TYR A 61 9.35 -13.69 2.38
N ALA A 62 8.61 -14.15 3.40
CA ALA A 62 9.11 -14.35 4.78
C ALA A 62 10.13 -15.49 4.87
#